data_AF-A0A0N8W8C8-F1
#
_entry.id   AF-A0A0N8W8C8-F1
#
_cell.length_a   1.000
_cell.length_b   1.000
_cell.length_c   1.000
_cell.angle_alpha   90.00
_cell.angle_beta   90.00
_cell.angle_gamma   90.00
#
_symmetry.space_group_name_H-M   'P 1'
#
loop_
_entity.id
_entity.type
_entity.pdbx_description
1 polymer ?
#
loop_
_entity_poly.entity_id
_entity_poly.type
_entity_poly.pdbx_seq_one_letter_code
_entity_poly.pdbx_strand_id
1 'polypeptide(L)'
;MEKIETVDLKHRDCLTDRFHKMNLQLSDYTFANVYLFRKVSNYKFLTTDCGLFVSGQNKQKQKYIMPLSDPSGCDVKTFKKILNRQDFFFPIPQEWLPYFPEDKFFISYDESESDYIYLTEKMASFKGRQYLCRRNHLNKLLSSYVPEGKPISADNLQDAMSVLHKWQNDCKSTLDKTDFEQCSEALHKFSGLALWGIMYYIANEPAGFIIGEALNKDVFCLHFAKAFKKYHGIYEFMFNDTAKRLKSRYKYLNLEEDMGNKNLRRTKSSYGTEFLLKKYRVGLR
;
A
#
# COMPACT_ATOMS: atom_id res chain seq x y z
N MET A 1 0.44 -35.48 3.89
CA MET A 1 0.54 -34.18 4.57
C MET A 1 0.69 -33.14 3.48
N GLU A 2 -0.36 -32.36 3.16
CA GLU A 2 -0.22 -31.26 2.19
C GLU A 2 0.85 -30.30 2.71
N LYS A 3 1.90 -30.07 1.92
CA LYS A 3 2.99 -29.19 2.30
C LYS A 3 2.47 -27.76 2.18
N ILE A 4 2.12 -27.15 3.31
CA ILE A 4 1.68 -25.76 3.36
C ILE A 4 2.86 -24.89 2.97
N GLU A 5 2.80 -24.28 1.78
CA GLU A 5 3.80 -23.32 1.32
C GLU A 5 3.38 -21.89 1.68
N THR A 6 4.29 -21.13 2.29
CA THR A 6 4.09 -19.73 2.68
C THR A 6 4.87 -18.80 1.77
N VAL A 7 4.45 -17.54 1.68
CA VAL A 7 5.14 -16.52 0.88
C VAL A 7 6.55 -16.28 1.43
N ASP A 8 7.52 -16.10 0.53
CA ASP A 8 8.93 -15.88 0.86
C ASP A 8 9.66 -15.24 -0.34
N LEU A 9 10.88 -14.74 -0.15
CA LEU A 9 11.69 -14.04 -1.16
C LEU A 9 11.94 -14.86 -2.42
N LYS A 10 12.02 -16.19 -2.32
CA LYS A 10 12.15 -17.09 -3.48
C LYS A 10 10.97 -16.98 -4.47
N HIS A 11 9.82 -16.46 -4.02
CA HIS A 11 8.63 -16.28 -4.85
C HIS A 11 8.57 -14.92 -5.55
N ARG A 12 9.55 -14.04 -5.31
CA ARG A 12 9.56 -12.66 -5.82
C ARG A 12 9.32 -12.59 -7.31
N ASP A 13 10.15 -13.25 -8.10
CA ASP A 13 10.13 -13.08 -9.55
C ASP A 13 8.81 -13.61 -10.14
N CYS A 14 8.37 -14.81 -9.69
CA CYS A 14 7.10 -15.39 -10.13
C CYS A 14 5.88 -14.53 -9.79
N LEU A 15 5.80 -13.98 -8.57
CA LEU A 15 4.67 -13.13 -8.17
C LEU A 15 4.72 -11.75 -8.83
N THR A 16 5.91 -11.16 -8.95
CA THR A 16 6.11 -9.88 -9.64
C THR A 16 5.65 -9.96 -11.10
N ASP A 17 6.06 -11.02 -11.81
CA ASP A 17 5.63 -11.24 -13.20
C ASP A 17 4.12 -11.42 -13.33
N ARG A 18 3.48 -12.10 -12.37
CA ARG A 18 2.02 -12.26 -12.34
C ARG A 18 1.32 -10.92 -12.15
N PHE A 19 1.73 -10.13 -11.16
CA PHE A 19 1.12 -8.83 -10.90
C PHE A 19 1.32 -7.84 -12.04
N HIS A 20 2.50 -7.82 -12.66
CA HIS A 20 2.74 -7.03 -13.87
C HIS A 20 1.80 -7.40 -15.02
N LYS A 21 1.54 -8.69 -15.24
CA LYS A 21 0.59 -9.15 -16.28
C LYS A 21 -0.85 -8.77 -15.96
N MET A 22 -1.21 -8.79 -14.68
CA MET A 22 -2.56 -8.40 -14.22
C MET A 22 -2.80 -6.90 -14.34
N ASN A 23 -1.74 -6.08 -14.26
CA ASN A 23 -1.79 -4.64 -14.50
C ASN A 23 -2.85 -3.90 -13.65
N LEU A 24 -3.04 -4.35 -12.40
CA LEU A 24 -4.00 -3.76 -11.46
C LEU A 24 -3.45 -2.48 -10.82
N GLN A 25 -4.35 -1.68 -10.26
CA GLN A 25 -4.01 -0.41 -9.58
C GLN A 25 -4.16 -0.49 -8.04
N LEU A 26 -4.57 -1.64 -7.52
CA LEU A 26 -4.75 -1.90 -6.10
C LEU A 26 -3.39 -2.13 -5.42
N SER A 27 -3.19 -1.51 -4.26
CA SER A 27 -1.94 -1.54 -3.49
C SER A 27 -1.55 -2.94 -3.00
N ASP A 28 -2.54 -3.83 -2.85
CA ASP A 28 -2.33 -5.20 -2.38
C ASP A 28 -1.59 -6.08 -3.39
N TYR A 29 -1.71 -5.78 -4.69
CA TYR A 29 -1.20 -6.61 -5.78
C TYR A 29 0.26 -6.31 -6.14
N THR A 30 1.12 -6.28 -5.12
CA THR A 30 2.57 -6.23 -5.29
C THR A 30 3.24 -7.34 -4.50
N PHE A 31 4.43 -7.75 -4.95
CA PHE A 31 5.19 -8.75 -4.20
C PHE A 31 5.57 -8.21 -2.82
N ALA A 32 5.98 -6.95 -2.71
CA ALA A 32 6.39 -6.40 -1.42
C ALA A 32 5.21 -6.34 -0.44
N ASN A 33 4.01 -5.93 -0.87
CA ASN A 33 2.83 -5.94 0.00
C ASN A 33 2.51 -7.37 0.47
N VAL A 34 2.34 -8.32 -0.46
CA VAL A 34 2.03 -9.72 -0.11
C VAL A 34 3.10 -10.33 0.80
N TYR A 35 4.38 -10.03 0.56
CA TYR A 35 5.47 -10.48 1.41
C TYR A 35 5.40 -9.81 2.79
N LEU A 36 5.31 -8.49 2.91
CA LEU A 36 5.38 -7.79 4.18
C LEU A 36 4.20 -8.16 5.11
N PHE A 37 3.01 -8.37 4.56
CA PHE A 37 1.81 -8.71 5.34
C PHE A 37 1.62 -10.22 5.57
N ARG A 38 2.49 -11.09 5.01
CA ARG A 38 2.34 -12.55 5.08
C ARG A 38 2.25 -13.12 6.50
N LYS A 39 2.99 -12.55 7.46
CA LYS A 39 3.04 -13.04 8.84
C LYS A 39 1.77 -12.66 9.60
N VAL A 40 1.36 -11.40 9.51
CA VAL A 40 0.19 -10.89 10.22
C VAL A 40 -1.11 -11.49 9.68
N SER A 41 -1.17 -11.72 8.35
CA SER A 41 -2.32 -12.34 7.70
C SER A 41 -2.24 -13.87 7.63
N ASN A 42 -1.15 -14.49 8.11
CA ASN A 42 -0.91 -15.94 8.04
C ASN A 42 -1.11 -16.53 6.63
N TYR A 43 -0.43 -15.91 5.65
CA TYR A 43 -0.56 -16.26 4.24
C TYR A 43 -0.07 -17.66 3.90
N LYS A 44 -0.95 -18.42 3.23
CA LYS A 44 -0.70 -19.77 2.72
C LYS A 44 -1.14 -19.84 1.27
N PHE A 45 -0.28 -20.35 0.40
CA PHE A 45 -0.64 -20.53 -1.00
C PHE A 45 -1.74 -21.58 -1.15
N LEU A 46 -2.64 -21.31 -2.08
CA LEU A 46 -3.65 -22.23 -2.55
C LEU A 46 -3.52 -22.30 -4.07
N THR A 47 -3.15 -23.46 -4.60
CA THR A 47 -3.02 -23.67 -6.04
C THR A 47 -4.22 -24.47 -6.52
N THR A 48 -4.85 -24.01 -7.60
CA THR A 48 -5.90 -24.72 -8.30
C THR A 48 -5.56 -24.83 -9.78
N ASP A 49 -6.30 -25.64 -10.53
CA ASP A 49 -6.09 -25.82 -11.97
C ASP A 49 -6.23 -24.52 -12.77
N CYS A 50 -6.99 -23.55 -12.24
CA CYS A 50 -7.27 -22.29 -12.91
C CYS A 50 -6.41 -21.10 -12.44
N GLY A 51 -5.65 -21.24 -11.34
CA GLY A 51 -4.87 -20.12 -10.84
C GLY A 51 -4.19 -20.33 -9.49
N LEU A 52 -3.43 -19.30 -9.09
CA LEU A 52 -2.79 -19.21 -7.80
C LEU A 52 -3.55 -18.23 -6.91
N PHE A 53 -3.71 -18.60 -5.65
CA PHE A 53 -4.37 -17.79 -4.62
C PHE A 53 -3.52 -17.82 -3.35
N VAL A 54 -3.83 -16.91 -2.42
CA VAL A 54 -3.36 -16.98 -1.04
C VAL A 54 -4.54 -16.89 -0.09
N SER A 55 -4.63 -17.81 0.87
CA SER A 55 -5.55 -17.65 2.00
C SER A 55 -4.89 -16.83 3.10
N GLY A 56 -5.63 -15.91 3.69
CA GLY A 56 -5.20 -15.13 4.84
C GLY A 56 -6.31 -14.90 5.85
N GLN A 57 -5.98 -14.19 6.92
CA GLN A 57 -6.91 -13.76 7.96
C GLN A 57 -6.79 -12.26 8.16
N ASN A 58 -7.92 -11.57 8.22
CA ASN A 58 -7.92 -10.14 8.56
C ASN A 58 -7.76 -9.93 10.09
N LYS A 59 -7.73 -8.67 10.53
CA LYS A 59 -7.61 -8.32 11.96
C LYS A 59 -8.74 -8.89 12.83
N GLN A 60 -9.91 -9.16 12.24
CA GLN A 60 -11.07 -9.77 12.91
C GLN A 60 -11.05 -11.31 12.85
N LYS A 61 -9.93 -11.90 12.40
CA LYS A 61 -9.75 -13.36 12.19
C LYS A 61 -10.71 -13.98 11.18
N GLN A 62 -11.35 -13.16 10.35
CA GLN A 62 -12.14 -13.65 9.22
C GLN A 62 -11.17 -14.11 8.13
N LYS A 63 -11.42 -15.30 7.61
CA LYS A 63 -10.61 -15.88 6.54
C LYS A 63 -11.03 -15.28 5.20
N TYR A 64 -10.04 -14.89 4.41
CA TYR A 64 -10.24 -14.42 3.04
C TYR A 64 -9.29 -15.12 2.09
N ILE A 65 -9.63 -15.07 0.81
CA ILE A 65 -8.81 -15.61 -0.26
C ILE A 65 -8.50 -14.48 -1.24
N MET A 66 -7.22 -14.19 -1.44
CA MET A 66 -6.77 -13.24 -2.43
C MET A 66 -6.35 -14.01 -3.68
N PRO A 67 -6.99 -13.77 -4.85
CA PRO A 67 -6.46 -14.26 -6.12
C PRO A 67 -5.10 -13.63 -6.39
N LEU A 68 -4.12 -14.40 -6.83
CA LEU A 68 -2.80 -13.94 -7.27
C LEU A 68 -2.65 -14.10 -8.80
N SER A 69 -3.78 -14.25 -9.49
CA SER A 69 -3.91 -14.41 -10.94
C SER A 69 -5.31 -13.95 -11.34
N ASP A 70 -5.49 -13.58 -12.60
CA ASP A 70 -6.80 -13.24 -13.14
C ASP A 70 -7.77 -14.43 -12.99
N PRO A 71 -8.92 -14.25 -12.31
CA PRO A 71 -9.87 -15.33 -12.04
C PRO A 71 -10.74 -15.72 -13.25
N SER A 72 -10.58 -15.06 -14.41
CA SER A 72 -11.35 -15.35 -15.64
C SER A 72 -11.24 -16.79 -16.13
N GLY A 73 -10.13 -17.47 -15.84
CA GLY A 73 -9.93 -18.89 -16.17
C GLY A 73 -10.57 -19.87 -15.17
N CYS A 74 -11.17 -19.37 -14.08
CA CYS A 74 -11.71 -20.21 -13.02
C CYS A 74 -13.21 -20.44 -13.16
N ASP A 75 -13.63 -21.69 -13.01
CA ASP A 75 -15.04 -22.03 -12.94
C ASP A 75 -15.63 -21.77 -11.53
N VAL A 76 -16.95 -21.55 -11.49
CA VAL A 76 -17.65 -21.33 -10.21
C VAL A 76 -17.55 -22.54 -9.28
N LYS A 77 -17.37 -23.76 -9.82
CA LYS A 77 -17.17 -24.96 -9.00
C LYS A 77 -15.85 -24.89 -8.23
N THR A 78 -14.79 -24.37 -8.84
CA THR A 78 -13.49 -24.15 -8.18
C THR A 78 -13.62 -23.09 -7.09
N PHE A 79 -14.31 -21.98 -7.36
CA PHE A 79 -14.59 -20.98 -6.34
C PHE A 79 -15.34 -21.58 -5.13
N LYS A 80 -16.35 -22.42 -5.37
CA LYS A 80 -17.09 -23.13 -4.31
C LYS A 80 -16.26 -24.15 -3.54
N LYS A 81 -15.19 -24.70 -4.13
CA LYS A 81 -14.27 -25.63 -3.44
C LYS A 81 -13.32 -24.89 -2.52
N ILE A 82 -12.87 -23.69 -2.89
CA ILE A 82 -11.88 -22.94 -2.09
C ILE A 82 -12.53 -22.02 -1.05
N LEU A 83 -13.72 -21.47 -1.34
CA LEU A 83 -14.48 -20.67 -0.37
C LEU A 83 -15.39 -21.55 0.51
N ASN A 84 -15.27 -21.38 1.82
CA ASN A 84 -16.32 -21.81 2.75
C ASN A 84 -17.42 -20.73 2.84
N ARG A 85 -18.58 -21.08 3.42
CA ARG A 85 -19.72 -20.15 3.57
C ARG A 85 -19.40 -18.84 4.32
N GLN A 86 -18.39 -18.84 5.19
CA GLN A 86 -17.98 -17.67 5.97
C GLN A 86 -16.75 -16.95 5.40
N ASP A 87 -16.12 -17.54 4.38
CA ASP A 87 -14.95 -16.98 3.71
C ASP A 87 -15.41 -16.06 2.57
N PHE A 88 -14.52 -15.18 2.12
CA PHE A 88 -14.77 -14.33 0.95
C PHE A 88 -13.49 -14.11 0.15
N PHE A 89 -13.62 -13.85 -1.15
CA PHE A 89 -12.51 -13.33 -1.93
C PHE A 89 -12.28 -11.87 -1.62
N PHE A 90 -11.02 -11.48 -1.42
CA PHE A 90 -10.62 -10.09 -1.22
C PHE A 90 -9.10 -9.93 -1.43
N PRO A 91 -8.66 -8.79 -1.97
CA PRO A 91 -9.47 -7.74 -2.60
C PRO A 91 -9.79 -8.10 -4.06
N ILE A 92 -11.05 -7.92 -4.47
CA ILE A 92 -11.47 -8.07 -5.87
C ILE A 92 -11.60 -6.66 -6.49
N PRO A 93 -10.92 -6.37 -7.62
CA PRO A 93 -11.10 -5.10 -8.33
C PRO A 93 -12.42 -5.11 -9.13
N GLN A 94 -12.91 -3.92 -9.48
CA GLN A 94 -14.23 -3.77 -10.11
C GLN A 94 -14.35 -4.52 -11.44
N GLU A 95 -13.27 -4.53 -12.22
CA GLU A 95 -13.17 -5.20 -13.52
C GLU A 95 -13.34 -6.72 -13.43
N TRP A 96 -13.18 -7.31 -12.25
CA TRP A 96 -13.32 -8.75 -12.05
C TRP A 96 -14.71 -9.18 -11.55
N LEU A 97 -15.58 -8.23 -11.17
CA LEU A 97 -16.94 -8.54 -10.71
C LEU A 97 -17.77 -9.36 -11.72
N PRO A 98 -17.66 -9.17 -13.05
CA PRO A 98 -18.38 -10.00 -14.02
C PRO A 98 -18.08 -11.50 -13.93
N TYR A 99 -16.95 -11.90 -13.34
CA TYR A 99 -16.59 -13.31 -13.13
C TYR A 99 -17.33 -13.96 -11.95
N PHE A 100 -18.11 -13.17 -11.20
CA PHE A 100 -18.85 -13.61 -10.02
C PHE A 100 -20.36 -13.33 -10.20
N PRO A 101 -21.11 -14.27 -10.81
CA PRO A 101 -22.54 -14.11 -11.05
C PRO A 101 -23.35 -13.81 -9.79
N GLU A 102 -24.21 -12.78 -9.83
CA GLU A 102 -24.97 -12.31 -8.68
C GLU A 102 -25.97 -13.32 -8.11
N ASP A 103 -26.38 -14.34 -8.89
CA ASP A 103 -27.22 -15.46 -8.44
C ASP A 103 -26.47 -16.45 -7.54
N LYS A 104 -25.12 -16.43 -7.56
CA LYS A 104 -24.25 -17.36 -6.83
C LYS A 104 -23.40 -16.70 -5.77
N PHE A 105 -23.14 -15.40 -5.90
CA PHE A 105 -22.25 -14.64 -5.03
C PHE A 105 -22.93 -13.41 -4.43
N PHE A 106 -22.49 -13.05 -3.23
CA PHE A 106 -22.77 -11.78 -2.59
C PHE A 106 -21.54 -10.88 -2.74
N ILE A 107 -21.75 -9.66 -3.25
CA ILE A 107 -20.71 -8.67 -3.46
C ILE A 107 -20.93 -7.52 -2.48
N SER A 108 -19.87 -7.14 -1.77
CA SER A 108 -19.85 -5.98 -0.87
C SER A 108 -18.52 -5.25 -0.97
N TYR A 109 -18.43 -4.05 -0.41
CA TYR A 109 -17.16 -3.34 -0.23
C TYR A 109 -17.24 -2.49 1.04
N ASP A 110 -16.10 -2.20 1.63
CA ASP A 110 -15.94 -1.24 2.71
C ASP A 110 -15.14 -0.04 2.19
N GLU A 111 -15.70 1.16 2.30
CA GLU A 111 -15.00 2.39 1.88
C GLU A 111 -13.67 2.57 2.63
N SER A 112 -13.59 2.10 3.88
CA SER A 112 -12.39 2.21 4.70
C SER A 112 -11.22 1.34 4.22
N GLU A 113 -11.50 0.38 3.32
CA GLU A 113 -10.53 -0.48 2.65
C GLU A 113 -10.19 0.03 1.23
N SER A 114 -10.78 1.13 0.78
CA SER A 114 -10.54 1.66 -0.56
C SER A 114 -9.25 2.46 -0.63
N ASP A 115 -8.50 2.29 -1.72
CA ASP A 115 -7.25 3.01 -1.94
C ASP A 115 -7.51 4.45 -2.38
N TYR A 116 -6.72 5.38 -1.85
CA TYR A 116 -6.80 6.78 -2.22
C TYR A 116 -5.88 7.06 -3.40
N ILE A 117 -6.47 7.44 -4.55
CA ILE A 117 -5.75 7.76 -5.77
C ILE A 117 -5.69 9.27 -5.98
N TYR A 118 -4.52 9.78 -6.35
CA TYR A 118 -4.25 11.21 -6.57
C TYR A 118 -3.58 11.41 -7.92
N LEU A 119 -3.84 12.55 -8.57
CA LEU A 119 -3.03 12.96 -9.71
C LEU A 119 -1.65 13.43 -9.24
N THR A 120 -0.60 12.81 -9.76
CA THR A 120 0.78 13.11 -9.39
C THR A 120 1.12 14.59 -9.66
N GLU A 121 0.62 15.14 -10.76
CA GLU A 121 0.81 16.55 -11.12
C GLU A 121 0.21 17.49 -10.05
N LYS A 122 -1.03 17.22 -9.60
CA LYS A 122 -1.70 18.05 -8.59
C LYS A 122 -0.97 17.97 -7.24
N MET A 123 -0.46 16.80 -6.86
CA MET A 123 0.36 16.65 -5.66
C MET A 123 1.72 17.34 -5.77
N ALA A 124 2.35 17.31 -6.95
CA ALA A 124 3.63 17.98 -7.20
C ALA A 124 3.51 19.51 -7.21
N SER A 125 2.37 20.04 -7.65
CA SER A 125 2.16 21.48 -7.80
C SER A 125 1.41 22.13 -6.63
N PHE A 126 0.55 21.38 -5.94
CA PHE A 126 -0.41 21.89 -4.95
C PHE A 126 -1.15 23.16 -5.46
N LYS A 127 -1.57 23.16 -6.72
CA LYS A 127 -2.21 24.31 -7.36
C LYS A 127 -3.73 24.27 -7.16
N GLY A 128 -4.32 25.44 -6.85
CA GLY A 128 -5.76 25.60 -6.69
C GLY A 128 -6.20 25.79 -5.23
N ARG A 129 -7.45 26.20 -5.04
CA ARG A 129 -8.01 26.57 -3.73
C ARG A 129 -7.98 25.41 -2.73
N GLN A 130 -8.24 24.18 -3.19
CA GLN A 130 -8.24 22.98 -2.33
C GLN A 130 -6.89 22.70 -1.66
N TYR A 131 -5.77 23.15 -2.26
CA TYR A 131 -4.42 22.93 -1.73
C TYR A 131 -3.86 24.12 -0.95
N LEU A 132 -4.65 25.18 -0.71
CA LEU A 132 -4.16 26.38 -0.02
C LEU A 132 -3.51 26.06 1.33
N CYS A 133 -4.19 25.25 2.15
CA CYS A 133 -3.67 24.81 3.44
C CYS A 133 -2.35 24.02 3.30
N ARG A 134 -2.27 23.10 2.34
CA ARG A 134 -1.05 22.28 2.09
C ARG A 134 0.13 23.13 1.62
N ARG A 135 -0.10 24.08 0.71
CA ARG A 135 0.93 25.07 0.33
C ARG A 135 1.39 25.92 1.51
N ASN A 136 0.48 26.33 2.40
CA ASN A 136 0.86 27.12 3.55
C ASN A 136 1.76 26.32 4.51
N HIS A 137 1.43 25.05 4.78
CA HIS A 137 2.29 24.16 5.57
C HIS A 137 3.66 23.95 4.91
N LEU A 138 3.68 23.68 3.59
CA LEU A 138 4.91 23.54 2.80
C LEU A 138 5.78 24.80 2.85
N ASN A 139 5.20 25.97 2.55
CA ASN A 139 5.91 27.25 2.56
C ASN A 139 6.45 27.58 3.95
N LYS A 140 5.70 27.26 5.01
CA LYS A 140 6.17 27.44 6.38
C LYS A 140 7.41 26.59 6.66
N LEU A 141 7.43 25.31 6.27
CA LEU A 141 8.62 24.47 6.39
C LEU A 141 9.81 25.08 5.63
N LEU A 142 9.61 25.43 4.35
CA LEU A 142 10.66 25.95 3.47
C LEU A 142 11.16 27.35 3.87
N SER A 143 10.37 28.11 4.64
CA SER A 143 10.81 29.40 5.20
C SER A 143 11.76 29.25 6.38
N SER A 144 11.73 28.09 7.05
CA SER A 144 12.52 27.82 8.26
C SER A 144 13.69 26.87 8.01
N TYR A 145 13.62 26.06 6.96
CA TYR A 145 14.56 24.97 6.72
C TYR A 145 14.88 24.83 5.23
N VAL A 146 16.04 24.25 4.95
CA VAL A 146 16.41 23.74 3.62
C VAL A 146 16.47 22.22 3.72
N PRO A 147 15.36 21.50 3.44
CA PRO A 147 15.36 20.06 3.52
C PRO A 147 16.02 19.44 2.29
N GLU A 148 16.74 18.34 2.50
CA GLU A 148 17.40 17.58 1.43
C GLU A 148 16.81 16.18 1.33
N GLY A 149 16.51 15.72 0.12
CA GLY A 149 16.05 14.36 -0.14
C GLY A 149 17.13 13.53 -0.85
N LYS A 150 17.53 12.41 -0.24
CA LYS A 150 18.52 11.45 -0.77
C LYS A 150 17.84 10.09 -1.00
N PRO A 151 18.15 9.36 -2.09
CA PRO A 151 17.66 7.99 -2.25
C PRO A 151 18.02 7.12 -1.05
N ILE A 152 17.11 6.24 -0.64
CA ILE A 152 17.42 5.24 0.39
C ILE A 152 18.43 4.25 -0.19
N SER A 153 19.52 4.01 0.54
CA SER A 153 20.59 3.07 0.22
C SER A 153 21.08 2.38 1.49
N ALA A 154 22.07 1.50 1.37
CA ALA A 154 22.73 0.90 2.52
C ALA A 154 23.35 1.95 3.47
N ASP A 155 23.80 3.09 2.95
CA ASP A 155 24.52 4.11 3.70
C ASP A 155 23.62 4.91 4.66
N ASN A 156 22.32 5.02 4.35
CA ASN A 156 21.36 5.80 5.15
C ASN A 156 20.19 4.97 5.70
N LEU A 157 20.28 3.64 5.60
CA LEU A 157 19.21 2.77 6.10
C LEU A 157 19.02 2.89 7.62
N GLN A 158 20.12 3.07 8.35
CA GLN A 158 20.07 3.25 9.81
C GLN A 158 19.35 4.55 10.21
N ASP A 159 19.46 5.60 9.40
CA ASP A 159 18.73 6.85 9.63
C ASP A 159 17.22 6.63 9.47
N ALA A 160 16.80 5.91 8.44
CA ALA A 160 15.39 5.57 8.23
C ALA A 160 14.84 4.70 9.38
N MET A 161 15.63 3.73 9.85
CA MET A 161 15.28 2.94 11.05
C MET A 161 15.13 3.82 12.29
N SER A 162 16.04 4.78 12.51
CA SER A 162 15.95 5.72 13.63
C SER A 162 14.66 6.56 13.57
N VAL A 163 14.28 6.99 12.36
CA VAL A 163 13.04 7.72 12.13
C VAL A 163 11.82 6.87 12.49
N LEU A 164 11.80 5.61 12.04
CA LEU A 164 10.71 4.68 12.30
C LEU A 164 10.53 4.41 13.81
N HIS A 165 11.64 4.16 14.54
CA HIS A 165 11.60 3.95 15.99
C HIS A 165 11.06 5.15 16.74
N LYS A 166 11.54 6.35 16.43
CA LYS A 166 11.06 7.56 17.10
C LYS A 166 9.61 7.87 16.74
N TRP A 167 9.20 7.65 15.49
CA TRP A 167 7.79 7.75 15.08
C TRP A 167 6.90 6.81 15.89
N GLN A 168 7.32 5.55 16.10
CA GLN A 168 6.58 4.58 16.89
C GLN A 168 6.40 5.04 18.34
N ASN A 169 7.48 5.51 18.95
CA ASN A 169 7.47 6.02 20.32
C ASN A 169 6.50 7.21 20.47
N ASP A 170 6.41 8.07 19.46
CA ASP A 170 5.52 9.24 19.47
C ASP A 170 4.05 8.89 19.19
N CYS A 171 3.77 7.77 18.51
CA CYS A 171 2.42 7.30 18.24
C CYS A 171 1.70 6.76 19.49
N LYS A 172 2.44 6.48 20.58
CA LYS A 172 1.90 5.97 21.87
C LYS A 172 0.94 4.77 21.72
N SER A 173 1.10 4.02 20.63
CA SER A 173 0.28 2.85 20.28
C SER A 173 1.13 1.60 20.41
N THR A 174 0.51 0.47 20.70
CA THR A 174 1.19 -0.82 20.73
C THR A 174 1.61 -1.24 19.31
N LEU A 175 2.67 -2.03 19.20
CA LEU A 175 3.27 -2.41 17.90
C LEU A 175 2.26 -3.10 16.98
N ASP A 176 1.41 -3.96 17.53
CA ASP A 176 0.34 -4.71 16.84
C ASP A 176 -0.76 -3.82 16.23
N LYS A 177 -0.84 -2.55 16.67
CA LYS A 177 -1.79 -1.56 16.14
C LYS A 177 -1.20 -0.66 15.06
N THR A 178 0.08 -0.84 14.76
CA THR A 178 0.83 -0.05 13.79
C THR A 178 1.40 -0.95 12.70
N ASP A 179 1.89 -0.32 11.64
CA ASP A 179 2.64 -0.94 10.54
C ASP A 179 4.15 -1.02 10.84
N PHE A 180 4.57 -0.92 12.11
CA PHE A 180 5.98 -0.84 12.49
C PHE A 180 6.77 -2.06 12.02
N GLU A 181 6.27 -3.28 12.24
CA GLU A 181 6.97 -4.51 11.86
C GLU A 181 7.11 -4.62 10.34
N GLN A 182 6.05 -4.30 9.60
CA GLN A 182 6.05 -4.31 8.13
C GLN A 182 7.02 -3.24 7.59
N CYS A 183 6.97 -2.02 8.13
CA CYS A 183 7.86 -0.94 7.71
C CYS A 183 9.33 -1.24 8.05
N SER A 184 9.60 -1.83 9.22
CA SER A 184 10.92 -2.28 9.63
C SER A 184 11.45 -3.37 8.70
N GLU A 185 10.64 -4.40 8.39
CA GLU A 185 11.04 -5.44 7.45
C GLU A 185 11.25 -4.89 6.04
N ALA A 186 10.44 -3.92 5.60
CA ALA A 186 10.61 -3.23 4.32
C ALA A 186 11.95 -2.49 4.22
N LEU A 187 12.38 -1.83 5.30
CA LEU A 187 13.71 -1.20 5.39
C LEU A 187 14.82 -2.26 5.33
N HIS A 188 14.76 -3.29 6.18
CA HIS A 188 15.80 -4.33 6.21
C HIS A 188 15.93 -5.12 4.90
N LYS A 189 14.83 -5.26 4.14
CA LYS A 189 14.78 -5.98 2.87
C LYS A 189 14.63 -5.05 1.67
N PHE A 190 14.92 -3.76 1.81
CA PHE A 190 14.63 -2.71 0.83
C PHE A 190 15.05 -3.08 -0.61
N SER A 191 16.33 -3.40 -0.81
CA SER A 191 16.85 -3.81 -2.13
C SER A 191 16.29 -5.15 -2.60
N GLY A 192 16.12 -6.11 -1.70
CA GLY A 192 15.58 -7.44 -2.01
C GLY A 192 14.10 -7.42 -2.41
N LEU A 193 13.35 -6.43 -1.93
CA LEU A 193 11.97 -6.17 -2.33
C LEU A 193 11.86 -5.23 -3.54
N ALA A 194 13.00 -4.72 -4.06
CA ALA A 194 13.07 -3.73 -5.12
C ALA A 194 12.20 -2.48 -4.86
N LEU A 195 12.18 -2.05 -3.60
CA LEU A 195 11.48 -0.84 -3.19
C LEU A 195 12.23 0.41 -3.66
N TRP A 196 11.47 1.48 -3.85
CA TRP A 196 12.00 2.82 -4.09
C TRP A 196 11.71 3.70 -2.87
N GLY A 197 12.58 4.67 -2.58
CA GLY A 197 12.36 5.54 -1.44
C GLY A 197 13.34 6.69 -1.34
N ILE A 198 12.92 7.71 -0.60
CA ILE A 198 13.70 8.92 -0.33
C ILE A 198 13.78 9.12 1.18
N MET A 199 15.00 9.28 1.68
CA MET A 199 15.32 9.75 3.01
C MET A 199 15.46 11.27 2.99
N TYR A 200 14.83 11.95 3.94
CA TYR A 200 14.82 13.40 4.05
C TYR A 200 15.60 13.86 5.27
N TYR A 201 16.41 14.90 5.08
CA TYR A 201 17.28 15.51 6.08
C TYR A 201 16.95 16.98 6.26
N ILE A 202 17.11 17.49 7.49
CA ILE A 202 17.06 18.93 7.79
C ILE A 202 18.28 19.23 8.68
N ALA A 203 19.11 20.19 8.26
CA ALA A 203 20.37 20.51 8.94
C ALA A 203 21.26 19.28 9.17
N ASN A 204 21.37 18.41 8.15
CA ASN A 204 22.07 17.12 8.19
C ASN A 204 21.54 16.09 9.20
N GLU A 205 20.42 16.35 9.87
CA GLU A 205 19.74 15.37 10.73
C GLU A 205 18.64 14.62 9.96
N PRO A 206 18.45 13.31 10.20
CA PRO A 206 17.28 12.56 9.74
C PRO A 206 15.97 13.24 10.13
N ALA A 207 15.08 13.47 9.16
CA ALA A 207 13.81 14.17 9.39
C ALA A 207 12.58 13.33 9.00
N GLY A 208 12.69 12.48 8.00
CA GLY A 208 11.60 11.62 7.54
C GLY A 208 11.99 10.76 6.34
N PHE A 209 11.14 9.81 5.96
CA PHE A 209 11.31 9.04 4.73
C PHE A 209 9.98 8.67 4.08
N ILE A 210 10.02 8.40 2.77
CA ILE A 210 8.93 7.76 2.02
C ILE A 210 9.48 6.52 1.30
N ILE A 211 8.71 5.44 1.33
CA ILE A 211 8.96 4.18 0.60
C ILE A 211 7.72 3.83 -0.23
N GLY A 212 7.96 3.34 -1.44
CA GLY A 212 6.91 2.94 -2.37
C GLY A 212 7.44 2.06 -3.50
N GLU A 213 6.54 1.67 -4.38
CA GLU A 213 6.87 0.90 -5.59
C GLU A 213 5.87 1.20 -6.72
N ALA A 214 6.25 0.81 -7.94
CA ALA A 214 5.34 0.91 -9.08
C ALA A 214 4.33 -0.23 -9.06
N LEU A 215 3.04 0.08 -9.19
CA LEU A 215 2.00 -0.95 -9.39
C LEU A 215 1.93 -1.36 -10.86
N ASN A 216 2.04 -0.36 -11.74
CA ASN A 216 2.08 -0.52 -13.19
C ASN A 216 2.72 0.72 -13.84
N LYS A 217 2.59 0.87 -15.16
CA LYS A 217 3.15 1.99 -15.92
C LYS A 217 2.56 3.37 -15.56
N ASP A 218 1.35 3.41 -14.98
CA ASP A 218 0.60 4.65 -14.75
C ASP A 218 0.51 5.01 -13.26
N VAL A 219 0.59 4.03 -12.35
CA VAL A 219 0.34 4.20 -10.91
C VAL A 219 1.53 3.79 -10.07
N PHE A 220 1.92 4.67 -9.13
CA PHE A 220 2.95 4.41 -8.13
C PHE A 220 2.34 4.42 -6.71
N CYS A 221 2.60 3.39 -5.92
CA CYS A 221 2.09 3.26 -4.55
C CYS A 221 3.10 3.77 -3.53
N LEU A 222 2.65 4.56 -2.56
CA LEU A 222 3.43 5.01 -1.40
C LEU A 222 2.99 4.23 -0.16
N HIS A 223 3.72 3.15 0.17
CA HIS A 223 3.40 2.26 1.28
C HIS A 223 3.69 2.89 2.65
N PHE A 224 4.84 3.54 2.81
CA PHE A 224 5.26 4.06 4.11
C PHE A 224 5.71 5.51 4.01
N ALA A 225 5.19 6.34 4.91
CA ALA A 225 5.66 7.71 5.12
C ALA A 225 5.79 7.99 6.62
N LYS A 226 7.02 8.17 7.10
CA LYS A 226 7.32 8.40 8.53
C LYS A 226 8.21 9.62 8.68
N ALA A 227 7.91 10.48 9.65
CA ALA A 227 8.61 11.73 9.83
C ALA A 227 8.56 12.23 11.27
N PHE A 228 9.50 13.10 11.63
CA PHE A 228 9.50 13.79 12.93
C PHE A 228 8.52 14.96 12.93
N LYS A 229 7.47 14.83 13.74
CA LYS A 229 6.43 15.85 13.90
C LYS A 229 6.94 17.18 14.47
N LYS A 230 8.19 17.23 14.97
CA LYS A 230 8.86 18.48 15.37
C LYS A 230 8.98 19.48 14.20
N TYR A 231 9.05 18.98 12.96
CA TYR A 231 9.09 19.80 11.75
C TYR A 231 7.69 20.02 11.20
N HIS A 232 7.10 21.18 11.48
CA HIS A 232 5.78 21.54 10.97
C HIS A 232 5.79 21.67 9.42
N GLY A 233 4.94 20.90 8.75
CA GLY A 233 4.84 20.88 7.28
C GLY A 233 5.71 19.82 6.59
N ILE A 234 6.39 18.97 7.38
CA ILE A 234 7.29 17.92 6.85
C ILE A 234 6.57 16.93 5.93
N TYR A 235 5.36 16.49 6.28
CA TYR A 235 4.60 15.54 5.46
C TYR A 235 4.18 16.16 4.13
N GLU A 236 3.69 17.40 4.14
CA GLU A 236 3.37 18.13 2.91
C GLU A 236 4.58 18.25 1.99
N PHE A 237 5.76 18.54 2.56
CA PHE A 237 7.01 18.58 1.80
C PHE A 237 7.38 17.23 1.23
N MET A 238 7.40 16.16 2.04
CA MET A 238 7.80 14.83 1.59
C MET A 238 6.89 14.31 0.47
N PHE A 239 5.57 14.49 0.60
CA PHE A 239 4.62 14.10 -0.45
C PHE A 239 4.76 14.97 -1.71
N ASN A 240 5.00 16.28 -1.56
CA ASN A 240 5.21 17.19 -2.69
C ASN A 240 6.50 16.88 -3.46
N ASP A 241 7.62 16.68 -2.75
CA ASP A 241 8.92 16.35 -3.34
C ASP A 241 8.88 14.97 -4.03
N THR A 242 8.29 13.98 -3.37
CA THR A 242 8.07 12.65 -3.96
C THR A 242 7.24 12.74 -5.25
N ALA A 243 6.13 13.48 -5.23
CA ALA A 243 5.31 13.68 -6.43
C ALA A 243 6.11 14.40 -7.54
N LYS A 244 6.94 15.40 -7.22
CA LYS A 244 7.81 16.08 -8.20
C LYS A 244 8.82 15.14 -8.84
N ARG A 245 9.36 14.17 -8.10
CA ARG A 245 10.30 13.16 -8.62
C ARG A 245 9.62 12.14 -9.53
N LEU A 246 8.37 11.80 -9.23
CA LEU A 246 7.61 10.74 -9.91
C LEU A 246 6.74 11.25 -11.07
N LYS A 247 6.42 12.56 -11.13
CA LYS A 247 5.46 13.14 -12.10
C LYS A 247 5.76 12.86 -13.58
N SER A 248 7.03 12.66 -13.95
CA SER A 248 7.41 12.37 -15.34
C SER A 248 7.20 10.92 -15.74
N ARG A 249 6.96 10.03 -14.76
CA ARG A 249 6.84 8.58 -14.95
C ARG A 249 5.45 8.04 -14.65
N TYR A 250 4.77 8.60 -13.64
CA TYR A 250 3.50 8.07 -13.15
C TYR A 250 2.43 9.15 -13.12
N LYS A 251 1.29 8.86 -13.76
CA LYS A 251 0.12 9.75 -13.79
C LYS A 251 -0.56 9.84 -12.43
N TYR A 252 -0.59 8.73 -11.70
CA TYR A 252 -1.27 8.63 -10.42
C TYR A 252 -0.35 8.17 -9.29
N LEU A 253 -0.65 8.66 -8.09
CA LEU A 253 -0.13 8.13 -6.84
C LEU A 253 -1.25 7.41 -6.09
N ASN A 254 -0.97 6.20 -5.59
CA ASN A 254 -1.80 5.45 -4.67
C ASN A 254 -1.21 5.61 -3.25
N LEU A 255 -1.97 6.11 -2.28
CA LEU A 255 -1.53 6.22 -0.87
C LEU A 255 -2.25 5.22 0.04
N GLU A 256 -2.78 4.13 -0.50
CA GLU A 256 -3.47 3.02 0.21
C GLU A 256 -4.75 3.45 0.95
N GLU A 257 -5.28 2.59 1.82
CA GLU A 257 -6.55 2.80 2.53
C GLU A 257 -6.46 3.55 3.87
N ASP A 258 -7.59 4.04 4.39
CA ASP A 258 -7.62 4.72 5.69
C ASP A 258 -7.84 3.81 6.90
N MET A 259 -8.14 2.53 6.67
CA MET A 259 -8.39 1.50 7.68
C MET A 259 -9.46 1.90 8.73
N GLY A 260 -10.36 2.82 8.38
CA GLY A 260 -11.43 3.32 9.25
C GLY A 260 -10.96 4.40 10.22
N ASN A 261 -9.70 4.82 10.13
CA ASN A 261 -9.16 5.88 10.99
C ASN A 261 -9.65 7.25 10.49
N LYS A 262 -10.56 7.87 11.25
CA LYS A 262 -11.16 9.17 10.92
C LYS A 262 -10.14 10.29 10.68
N ASN A 263 -9.04 10.32 11.43
CA ASN A 263 -7.99 11.32 11.26
C ASN A 263 -7.20 11.06 9.96
N LEU A 264 -6.94 9.80 9.65
CA LEU A 264 -6.27 9.41 8.40
C LEU A 264 -7.17 9.71 7.20
N ARG A 265 -8.46 9.36 7.26
CA ARG A 265 -9.47 9.71 6.25
C ARG A 265 -9.46 11.22 5.96
N ARG A 266 -9.63 12.05 7.00
CA ARG A 266 -9.59 13.52 6.86
C ARG A 266 -8.28 14.00 6.23
N THR A 267 -7.16 13.42 6.64
CA THR A 267 -5.84 13.77 6.09
C THR A 267 -5.77 13.44 4.62
N LYS A 268 -6.03 12.19 4.24
CA LYS A 268 -6.00 11.70 2.85
C LYS A 268 -6.94 12.51 1.95
N SER A 269 -8.21 12.68 2.34
CA SER A 269 -9.17 13.52 1.60
C SER A 269 -8.68 14.96 1.38
N SER A 270 -7.91 15.52 2.30
CA SER A 270 -7.40 16.89 2.17
C SER A 270 -6.25 17.07 1.16
N TYR A 271 -5.68 15.99 0.63
CA TYR A 271 -4.69 16.03 -0.45
C TYR A 271 -5.36 16.05 -1.85
N GLY A 272 -6.66 16.29 -1.91
CA GLY A 272 -7.39 16.40 -3.18
C GLY A 272 -7.41 15.07 -3.91
N THR A 273 -7.90 14.03 -3.23
CA THR A 273 -8.13 12.69 -3.79
C THR A 273 -8.88 12.81 -5.12
N GLU A 274 -8.35 12.18 -6.17
CA GLU A 274 -8.99 12.16 -7.48
C GLU A 274 -10.16 11.18 -7.50
N PHE A 275 -9.96 9.99 -6.94
CA PHE A 275 -11.00 8.99 -6.72
C PHE A 275 -10.57 7.96 -5.67
N LEU A 276 -11.55 7.23 -5.13
CA LEU A 276 -11.31 6.05 -4.29
C LEU A 276 -11.40 4.80 -5.15
N LEU A 277 -10.36 3.99 -5.12
CA LEU A 277 -10.32 2.71 -5.82
C LEU A 277 -10.86 1.62 -4.87
N LYS A 278 -12.07 1.16 -5.16
CA LYS A 278 -12.82 0.24 -4.31
C LYS A 278 -12.22 -1.16 -4.33
N LYS A 279 -12.16 -1.78 -3.15
CA LYS A 279 -11.80 -3.19 -2.96
C LYS A 279 -13.06 -3.98 -2.60
N TYR A 280 -13.45 -4.92 -3.45
CA TYR A 280 -14.66 -5.70 -3.24
C TYR A 280 -14.36 -6.99 -2.50
N ARG A 281 -15.34 -7.40 -1.67
CA ARG A 281 -15.44 -8.69 -1.03
C ARG A 281 -16.49 -9.52 -1.75
N VAL A 282 -16.14 -10.73 -2.15
CA VAL A 282 -17.04 -11.64 -2.87
C VAL A 282 -17.20 -12.94 -2.09
N GLY A 283 -18.37 -13.15 -1.50
CA GLY A 283 -18.73 -14.36 -0.74
C GLY A 283 -19.72 -15.24 -1.49
N LEU A 284 -19.82 -16.51 -1.11
CA LEU A 284 -20.88 -17.40 -1.62
C LEU A 284 -22.25 -17.00 -1.06
N ARG A 285 -23.30 -17.15 -1.88
CA ARG A 285 -24.70 -17.13 -1.38
C ARG A 285 -25.08 -18.45 -0.71
#